data_AF-A0A969P2D3-F1
#
_entry.id   AF-A0A969P2D3-F1
#
_cell.length_a   1.000
_cell.length_b   1.000
_cell.length_c   1.000
_cell.angle_alpha   90.00
_cell.angle_beta   90.00
_cell.angle_gamma   90.00
#
_symmetry.space_group_name_H-M   'P 1'
#
loop_
_entity.id
_entity.type
_entity.pdbx_description
1 polymer ?
#
loop_
_entity_poly.entity_id
_entity_poly.type
_entity_poly.pdbx_seq_one_letter_code
_entity_poly.pdbx_strand_id
1 'polypeptide(L)' 'MKWLYGLLGLAVAIALATSQPPVAQSAAECDKAYPDVCIAPPPPNLDCKDIPYRNFKVLSPDPHDFDIDQDGIGCESKK' A
#
# COMPACT_ATOMS: atom_id res chain seq x y z
N MET A 1 -43.59 -15.65 44.05
CA MET A 1 -42.46 -16.44 44.58
C MET A 1 -41.16 -15.87 44.06
N LYS A 2 -40.33 -15.34 44.97
CA LYS A 2 -38.96 -14.89 44.71
C LYS A 2 -38.11 -16.07 44.25
N TRP A 3 -37.47 -15.97 43.08
CA TRP A 3 -36.23 -16.67 42.79
C TRP A 3 -35.29 -15.70 42.07
N LEU A 4 -34.50 -14.98 42.86
CA LEU A 4 -33.25 -14.33 42.45
C LEU A 4 -32.14 -15.39 42.50
N TYR A 5 -31.42 -15.60 41.41
CA TYR A 5 -29.98 -15.97 41.30
C TYR A 5 -29.64 -15.67 39.82
N GLY A 6 -28.81 -14.71 39.40
CA GLY A 6 -27.51 -14.29 39.90
C GLY A 6 -26.43 -15.18 39.28
N LEU A 7 -25.82 -14.78 38.15
CA LEU A 7 -24.44 -15.08 37.76
C LEU A 7 -24.05 -14.32 36.47
N LEU A 8 -22.93 -13.58 36.57
CA LEU A 8 -22.17 -12.96 35.49
C LEU A 8 -21.76 -13.98 34.41
N GLY A 9 -21.78 -13.56 33.15
CA GLY A 9 -21.09 -14.23 32.04
C GLY A 9 -20.97 -13.30 30.84
N LEU A 10 -19.79 -12.72 30.66
CA LEU A 10 -19.40 -11.80 29.58
C LEU A 10 -18.91 -12.58 28.34
N ALA A 11 -18.87 -11.91 27.18
CA ALA A 11 -18.22 -12.22 25.88
C ALA A 11 -19.17 -12.77 24.78
N VAL A 12 -19.64 -11.94 23.83
CA VAL A 12 -18.98 -11.25 22.70
C VAL A 12 -18.55 -12.20 21.57
N ALA A 13 -19.28 -12.14 20.44
CA ALA A 13 -18.75 -12.44 19.11
C ALA A 13 -19.26 -11.37 18.14
N ILE A 14 -18.36 -10.42 17.88
CA ILE A 14 -18.52 -9.22 17.08
C ILE A 14 -18.71 -9.62 15.62
N ALA A 15 -19.70 -9.01 14.95
CA ALA A 15 -19.89 -9.11 13.51
C ALA A 15 -18.59 -8.71 12.79
N LEU A 16 -17.93 -9.66 12.13
CA LEU A 16 -16.76 -9.39 11.28
C LEU A 16 -17.22 -8.81 9.94
N ALA A 17 -17.73 -7.58 9.98
CA ALA A 17 -17.74 -6.71 8.81
C ALA A 17 -16.62 -5.70 9.03
N THR A 18 -15.38 -6.07 8.70
CA THR A 18 -14.27 -5.11 8.67
C THR A 18 -14.49 -4.18 7.49
N SER A 19 -15.19 -3.08 7.72
CA SER A 19 -15.01 -1.85 6.93
C SER A 19 -13.54 -1.47 7.06
N GLN A 20 -12.73 -1.78 6.05
CA GLN A 20 -11.37 -1.24 5.99
C GLN A 20 -11.52 0.30 6.01
N PRO A 21 -10.96 1.00 7.00
CA PRO A 21 -10.89 2.45 6.90
C PRO A 21 -10.11 2.78 5.63
N PRO A 22 -10.48 3.83 4.87
CA PRO A 22 -9.59 4.36 3.86
C PRO A 22 -8.30 4.71 4.59
N VAL A 23 -7.23 3.93 4.38
CA VAL A 23 -5.92 4.25 4.91
C VAL A 23 -5.63 5.63 4.40
N ALA A 24 -5.59 6.59 5.32
CA ALA A 24 -5.20 7.95 5.01
C ALA A 24 -3.87 7.83 4.27
N GLN A 25 -3.88 8.11 2.97
CA GLN A 25 -2.68 8.42 2.21
C GLN A 25 -2.09 9.65 2.89
N SER A 26 -1.33 9.44 3.95
CA SER A 26 -0.40 10.41 4.49
C SER A 26 0.34 10.94 3.27
N ALA A 27 0.29 12.27 3.05
CA ALA A 27 0.94 12.94 1.94
C ALA A 27 2.31 12.29 1.68
N ALA A 28 2.36 11.37 0.72
CA ALA A 28 3.45 10.42 0.67
C ALA A 28 4.63 11.15 0.06
N GLU A 29 5.68 11.32 0.86
CA GLU A 29 6.94 11.83 0.36
C GLU A 29 7.40 10.93 -0.81
N CYS A 30 7.99 11.54 -1.85
CA CYS A 30 8.45 10.80 -3.01
C CYS A 30 9.55 9.81 -2.60
N ASP A 31 9.52 8.61 -3.15
CA ASP A 31 10.55 7.61 -2.94
C ASP A 31 11.87 8.04 -3.58
N LYS A 32 12.98 7.89 -2.85
CA LYS A 32 14.31 8.25 -3.33
C LYS A 32 14.80 7.32 -4.44
N ALA A 33 14.19 6.14 -4.61
CA ALA A 33 14.46 5.23 -5.71
C ALA A 33 14.13 5.86 -7.08
N TYR A 34 13.25 6.85 -7.11
CA TYR A 34 12.78 7.52 -8.33
C TYR A 34 13.14 9.02 -8.29
N PRO A 35 14.42 9.40 -8.49
CA PRO A 35 14.89 10.77 -8.23
C PRO A 35 14.32 11.83 -9.18
N ASP A 36 13.83 11.42 -10.36
CA ASP A 36 13.36 12.32 -11.40
C ASP A 36 11.83 12.52 -11.40
N VAL A 37 11.10 11.65 -10.70
CA VAL A 37 9.62 11.63 -10.68
C VAL A 37 9.11 11.38 -9.28
N CYS A 38 7.99 11.99 -8.91
CA CYS A 38 7.41 11.75 -7.59
C CYS A 38 6.50 10.53 -7.62
N ILE A 39 6.98 9.41 -7.07
CA ILE A 39 6.19 8.20 -6.84
C ILE A 39 6.30 7.86 -5.36
N ALA A 40 5.17 7.60 -4.69
CA ALA A 40 5.13 7.26 -3.27
C ALA A 40 5.77 5.89 -3.01
N PRO A 41 6.42 5.63 -1.85
CA PRO A 41 6.85 4.29 -1.49
C PRO A 41 5.64 3.35 -1.26
N PRO A 42 5.79 2.02 -1.45
CA PRO A 42 4.73 1.07 -1.10
C PRO A 42 4.47 1.03 0.41
N PRO A 43 3.23 0.72 0.86
CA PRO A 43 2.04 0.35 0.07
C PRO A 43 1.15 1.54 -0.37
N PRO A 44 0.36 1.41 -1.47
CA PRO A 44 0.18 0.21 -2.30
C PRO A 44 1.39 -0.04 -3.22
N ASN A 45 1.52 -1.27 -3.73
CA ASN A 45 2.45 -1.51 -4.83
C ASN A 45 1.84 -0.96 -6.12
N LEU A 46 2.55 -0.06 -6.80
CA LEU A 46 2.13 0.54 -8.06
C LEU A 46 2.77 -0.20 -9.21
N ASP A 47 2.02 -0.44 -10.28
CA ASP A 47 2.56 -0.92 -11.55
C ASP A 47 2.74 0.26 -12.52
N CYS A 48 3.49 0.06 -13.61
CA CYS A 48 3.64 1.06 -14.67
C CYS A 48 2.31 1.57 -15.25
N LYS A 49 1.23 0.78 -15.17
CA LYS A 49 -0.11 1.19 -15.63
C LYS A 49 -0.81 2.17 -14.69
N ASP A 50 -0.38 2.23 -13.43
CA ASP A 50 -1.00 3.03 -12.37
C ASP A 50 -0.39 4.43 -12.27
N ILE A 51 0.75 4.66 -12.94
CA ILE A 51 1.47 5.93 -12.96
C ILE A 51 1.59 6.48 -14.40
N PRO A 52 1.66 7.81 -14.58
CA PRO A 52 1.81 8.43 -15.90
C PRO A 52 3.27 8.47 -16.41
N TYR A 53 4.25 8.15 -15.57
CA TYR A 53 5.67 8.30 -15.87
C TYR A 53 6.23 7.13 -16.70
N ARG A 54 7.13 7.41 -17.65
CA ARG A 54 7.79 6.41 -18.50
C ARG A 54 9.25 6.79 -18.72
N ASN A 55 10.10 5.78 -18.93
CA ASN A 55 11.53 5.94 -19.20
C ASN A 55 12.23 6.85 -18.18
N PHE A 56 11.95 6.66 -16.89
CA PHE A 56 12.55 7.46 -15.81
C PHE A 56 13.65 6.66 -15.11
N LYS A 57 14.57 7.36 -14.46
CA LYS A 57 15.66 6.72 -13.73
C LYS A 57 15.14 5.95 -12.52
N VAL A 58 15.65 4.73 -12.36
CA VAL A 58 15.41 3.88 -11.19
C VAL A 58 16.75 3.62 -10.49
N LEU A 59 16.75 3.75 -9.16
CA LEU A 59 17.87 3.39 -8.29
C LEU A 59 17.53 2.11 -7.52
N SER A 60 18.55 1.31 -7.21
CA SER A 60 18.41 0.15 -6.35
C SER A 60 18.38 0.56 -4.86
N PRO A 61 17.53 -0.06 -4.00
CA PRO A 61 16.52 -1.06 -4.34
C PRO A 61 15.32 -0.40 -5.04
N ASP A 62 14.70 -1.09 -6.00
CA ASP A 62 13.50 -0.63 -6.73
C ASP A 62 12.23 -1.13 -6.04
N PRO A 63 11.56 -0.34 -5.17
CA PRO A 63 10.55 -0.87 -4.26
C PRO A 63 9.23 -1.27 -4.94
N HIS A 64 9.00 -0.78 -6.17
CA HIS A 64 7.86 -1.15 -7.00
C HIS A 64 8.20 -2.08 -8.18
N ASP A 65 9.47 -2.47 -8.34
CA ASP A 65 9.94 -3.28 -9.47
C ASP A 65 9.57 -2.68 -10.86
N PHE A 66 9.72 -1.36 -11.02
CA PHE A 66 9.52 -0.68 -12.31
C PHE A 66 10.61 -0.97 -13.35
N ASP A 67 11.82 -1.37 -12.93
CA ASP A 67 13.00 -1.71 -13.73
C ASP A 67 13.35 -3.21 -13.57
N ILE A 68 12.57 -4.06 -14.24
CA ILE A 68 12.67 -5.52 -14.12
C ILE A 68 13.99 -6.06 -14.71
N ASP A 69 14.47 -5.47 -15.81
CA ASP A 69 15.71 -5.86 -16.46
C ASP A 69 16.96 -5.21 -15.85
N GLN A 70 16.80 -4.31 -14.88
CA GLN A 70 17.85 -3.69 -14.08
C GLN A 70 18.84 -2.87 -14.91
N ASP A 71 18.35 -2.20 -15.96
CA ASP A 71 19.17 -1.32 -16.80
C ASP A 71 19.21 0.13 -16.29
N GLY A 72 18.48 0.41 -15.19
CA GLY A 72 18.37 1.70 -14.53
C GLY A 72 17.21 2.55 -15.05
N ILE A 73 16.38 2.03 -15.96
CA ILE A 73 15.27 2.76 -16.59
C ILE A 73 13.94 2.04 -16.34
N GLY A 74 13.09 2.69 -15.55
CA GLY A 74 11.78 2.19 -15.18
C GLY A 74 10.70 2.44 -16.24
N CYS A 75 9.79 1.48 -16.36
CA CYS A 75 8.59 1.58 -17.21
C CYS A 75 8.90 2.03 -18.65
N GLU A 76 9.81 1.34 -19.31
CA GLU A 76 10.17 1.61 -20.70
C GLU A 76 8.94 1.51 -21.63
N SER A 77 8.83 2.42 -22.61
CA SER A 77 7.69 2.48 -23.53
C SER A 77 7.70 1.42 -24.65
N LYS A 78 8.53 0.38 -24.50
CA LYS A 78 8.99 -0.60 -25.50
C LYS A 78 10.25 -0.14 -26.25
N LYS A 79 11.22 -1.05 -26.33
CA LYS A 79 12.37 -0.99 -27.24
C LYS A 79 11.92 -1.22 -28.69
#